data_AF-A0A348N4Z9-F1
#
_entry.id   AF-A0A348N4Z9-F1
#
_cell.length_a   1.000
_cell.length_b   1.000
_cell.length_c   1.000
_cell.angle_alpha   90.00
_cell.angle_beta   90.00
_cell.angle_gamma   90.00
#
_symmetry.space_group_name_H-M   'P 1'
#
loop_
_entity.id
_entity.type
_entity.pdbx_description
1 polymer ?
#
loop_
_entity_poly.entity_id
_entity_poly.type
_entity_poly.pdbx_seq_one_letter_code
_entity_poly.pdbx_strand_id
1 'polypeptide(L)' 'MANSKETQIKRFESTAETYENKGKREWAYAKNGLGDEHYGKAKEAFERAERNREKADRLRNE' A
#
# COMPACT_ATOMS: atom_id res chain seq x y z
N MET A 1 20.30 15.62 8.10
CA MET A 1 19.12 15.64 7.21
C MET A 1 18.87 14.30 6.50
N ALA A 2 19.90 13.55 6.09
CA ALA A 2 19.72 12.22 5.45
C ALA A 2 18.95 11.19 6.31
N ASN A 3 19.20 11.15 7.62
CA ASN A 3 18.56 10.19 8.53
C ASN A 3 17.02 10.36 8.61
N SER A 4 16.53 11.59 8.43
CA SER A 4 15.10 11.90 8.40
C SER A 4 14.43 11.43 7.11
N LYS A 5 15.11 11.57 5.96
CA LYS A 5 14.62 11.09 4.66
C LYS A 5 14.53 9.56 4.64
N GLU A 6 15.58 8.85 5.05
CA GLU A 6 15.58 7.38 5.09
C GLU A 6 14.50 6.83 6.04
N THR A 7 14.31 7.45 7.20
CA THR A 7 13.24 7.07 8.14
C THR A 7 11.87 7.25 7.52
N GLN A 8 11.67 8.33 6.76
CA GLN A 8 10.40 8.61 6.09
C GLN A 8 10.13 7.67 4.92
N ILE A 9 11.15 7.34 4.13
CA ILE A 9 11.09 6.31 3.08
C ILE A 9 10.68 4.97 3.68
N LYS A 10 11.36 4.49 4.73
CA LYS A 10 11.01 3.23 5.41
C LYS A 10 9.57 3.21 5.93
N ARG A 11 9.08 4.33 6.47
CA ARG A 11 7.69 4.45 6.92
C ARG A 11 6.70 4.31 5.77
N PHE A 12 6.95 4.96 4.64
CA PHE A 12 6.11 4.83 3.46
C PHE A 12 6.14 3.41 2.88
N GLU A 13 7.31 2.78 2.80
CA GLU A 13 7.43 1.40 2.34
C GLU A 13 6.68 0.41 3.24
N SER A 14 6.86 0.52 4.57
CA SER A 14 6.15 -0.33 5.54
C SER A 14 4.63 -0.12 5.48
N THR A 15 4.19 1.13 5.27
CA THR A 15 2.77 1.44 5.07
C THR A 15 2.26 0.81 3.78
N ALA A 16 3.03 0.88 2.69
CA ALA A 16 2.66 0.29 1.42
C ALA A 16 2.49 -1.23 1.52
N GLU A 17 3.44 -1.91 2.16
CA GLU A 17 3.38 -3.36 2.39
C GLU A 17 2.15 -3.77 3.21
N THR A 18 1.83 -3.00 4.26
CA THR A 18 0.63 -3.23 5.08
C THR A 18 -0.64 -3.18 4.23
N TYR A 19 -0.77 -2.16 3.39
CA TYR A 19 -1.93 -2.00 2.51
C TYR A 19 -1.95 -3.03 1.38
N GLU A 20 -0.81 -3.44 0.85
CA GLU A 20 -0.73 -4.50 -0.15
C GLU A 20 -1.21 -5.83 0.42
N ASN A 21 -0.75 -6.20 1.62
CA ASN A 21 -1.20 -7.41 2.31
C ASN A 21 -2.70 -7.37 2.63
N LYS A 22 -3.21 -6.20 3.05
CA LYS A 22 -4.65 -5.98 3.19
C LYS A 22 -5.38 -6.19 1.87
N GLY A 23 -4.91 -5.58 0.78
CA GLY A 23 -5.50 -5.71 -0.55
C GLY A 23 -5.55 -7.16 -1.02
N LYS A 24 -4.45 -7.92 -0.85
CA LYS A 24 -4.38 -9.35 -1.16
C LYS A 24 -5.41 -10.16 -0.37
N ARG A 25 -5.56 -9.86 0.93
CA ARG A 25 -6.56 -10.53 1.79
C ARG A 25 -7.98 -10.23 1.35
N GLU A 26 -8.33 -8.96 1.14
CA GLU A 26 -9.67 -8.57 0.67
C GLU A 26 -9.97 -9.15 -0.72
N TRP A 27 -8.97 -9.20 -1.61
CA TRP A 27 -9.09 -9.82 -2.92
C TRP A 27 -9.35 -11.33 -2.82
N ALA A 28 -8.71 -12.02 -1.88
CA ALA A 28 -8.98 -13.43 -1.63
C ALA A 28 -10.41 -13.64 -1.14
N TYR A 29 -10.92 -12.78 -0.24
CA TYR A 29 -12.32 -12.84 0.19
C TYR A 29 -13.28 -12.58 -0.98
N ALA A 30 -13.01 -11.57 -1.80
CA ALA A 30 -13.79 -11.24 -2.98
C ALA A 30 -13.89 -12.44 -3.96
N LYS A 31 -12.77 -13.11 -4.21
CA LYS A 31 -12.70 -14.31 -5.06
C LYS A 31 -13.42 -15.53 -4.50
N ASN A 32 -13.51 -15.66 -3.17
CA ASN A 32 -14.20 -16.76 -2.50
C ASN A 32 -15.72 -16.54 -2.36
N GLY A 33 -16.30 -15.63 -3.15
CA GLY A 33 -17.75 -15.42 -3.22
C GLY A 33 -18.29 -14.41 -2.21
N LEU A 34 -17.43 -13.67 -1.50
CA LEU A 34 -17.85 -12.59 -0.59
C LEU A 34 -18.07 -11.24 -1.29
N GLY A 35 -18.06 -11.20 -2.63
CA GLY A 35 -18.72 -10.16 -3.42
C GLY A 35 -17.96 -8.86 -3.69
N ASP A 36 -18.72 -7.87 -4.18
CA ASP A 36 -18.25 -6.58 -4.72
C ASP A 36 -17.67 -5.62 -3.67
N GLU A 37 -18.13 -5.70 -2.41
CA GLU A 37 -17.62 -4.86 -1.34
C GLU A 37 -16.13 -5.15 -1.05
N HIS A 38 -15.75 -6.42 -1.06
CA HIS A 38 -14.36 -6.82 -0.88
C HIS A 38 -13.51 -6.49 -2.11
N TYR A 39 -14.07 -6.49 -3.33
CA TYR A 39 -13.40 -5.95 -4.52
C TYR A 39 -13.07 -4.46 -4.36
N GLY A 40 -14.05 -3.66 -3.90
CA GLY A 40 -13.84 -2.23 -3.63
C GLY A 40 -12.76 -1.98 -2.58
N LYS A 41 -12.81 -2.72 -1.45
CA LYS A 41 -11.80 -2.63 -0.38
C LYS A 41 -10.41 -3.06 -0.84
N ALA A 42 -10.33 -4.10 -1.66
CA ALA A 42 -9.06 -4.56 -2.24
C ALA A 42 -8.44 -3.49 -3.15
N LYS A 43 -9.25 -2.91 -4.04
CA LYS A 43 -8.83 -1.83 -4.94
C LYS A 43 -8.30 -0.63 -4.16
N GLU A 44 -9.06 -0.13 -3.18
CA GLU A 44 -8.64 1.01 -2.36
C GLU A 44 -7.33 0.72 -1.61
N ALA A 45 -7.17 -0.50 -1.09
CA ALA A 45 -5.95 -0.90 -0.40
C ALA A 45 -4.75 -0.92 -1.36
N PHE A 46 -4.89 -1.46 -2.58
CA PHE A 46 -3.81 -1.43 -3.57
C PHE A 46 -3.45 -0.01 -4.02
N GLU A 47 -4.43 0.85 -4.26
CA GLU A 47 -4.18 2.27 -4.59
C GLU A 47 -3.44 3.00 -3.46
N ARG A 48 -3.78 2.71 -2.19
CA ARG A 48 -3.05 3.26 -1.04
C ARG A 48 -1.62 2.74 -0.97
N ALA A 49 -1.39 1.47 -1.29
CA ALA A 49 -0.05 0.90 -1.33
C ALA A 49 0.80 1.61 -2.41
N GLU A 50 0.26 1.75 -3.61
CA GLU A 50 0.90 2.44 -4.74
C GLU A 50 1.27 3.89 -4.39
N ARG A 51 0.32 4.68 -3.88
CA ARG A 51 0.58 6.07 -3.47
C ARG A 51 1.70 6.20 -2.43
N ASN A 52 1.88 5.21 -1.55
CA ASN A 52 2.97 5.25 -0.57
C ASN A 52 4.31 4.87 -1.22
N ARG A 53 4.32 3.92 -2.16
CA ARG A 53 5.53 3.61 -2.96
C ARG A 53 5.98 4.82 -3.76
N GLU A 54 5.07 5.51 -4.44
CA GLU A 54 5.37 6.73 -5.18
C GLU A 54 5.98 7.83 -4.30
N LYS A 55 5.49 7.99 -3.07
CA LYS A 55 6.06 8.93 -2.09
C LYS A 55 7.46 8.53 -1.66
N ALA A 56 7.71 7.24 -1.42
CA ALA A 56 9.02 6.72 -1.09
C ALA A 56 10.01 6.94 -2.25
N ASP A 57 9.58 6.65 -3.48
CA ASP A 57 10.40 6.80 -4.68
C ASP A 57 10.70 8.27 -4.99
N ARG A 58 9.73 9.17 -4.81
CA ARG A 58 9.97 10.61 -4.92
C ARG A 58 11.03 11.08 -3.93
N LEU A 59 10.95 10.65 -2.68
CA LEU A 59 11.93 11.01 -1.65
C LEU A 59 13.32 10.42 -1.88
N ARG A 60 13.41 9.27 -2.59
CA ARG A 60 14.70 8.69 -3.00
C ARG A 60 15.36 9.47 -4.13
N ASN A 61 14.56 10.06 -5.01
CA ASN A 61 15.00 10.79 -6.20
C ASN A 61 15.17 12.30 -5.96
N GLU A 62 14.88 12.78 -4.74
CA GLU A 62 15.14 14.15 -4.25
C GLU A 62 16.50 14.30 -3.56
#